data_AF-A0A348NQV8-F1
#
_entry.id   AF-A0A348NQV8-F1
#
_cell.length_a   1.000
_cell.length_b   1.000
_cell.length_c   1.000
_cell.angle_alpha   90.00
_cell.angle_beta   90.00
_cell.angle_gamma   90.00
#
_symmetry.space_group_name_H-M   'P 1'
#
loop_
_entity.id
_entity.type
_entity.pdbx_description
1 polymer ?
#
loop_
_entity_poly.entity_id
_entity_poly.type
_entity_poly.pdbx_seq_one_letter_code
_entity_poly.pdbx_strand_id
1 'polypeptide(L)'
;MLLLFALLLYAFWLYTQETGVRAVLPSEGQANQSQAMEASEDLLATTSVSAADDGELLSLGFILEKYRTASGLSEVQDVILQGNYIEDGLESRLKLLAKLPRLVSKTVEDDAIKMVYSYDGKTARLKIEDGEGTIEQQVLTELVDQKALFLEGAVLALASNQLPDVLVYTREEDQTFEGQTYWTIQSRLSAQDSVIHLLDTETGLERVRFIYFEHDGERQQLSLQLSDYRQQGEAKLPFGYTLKLNGELRSETKLDSIQLNRGLMRWMF
;
A
#
# COMPACT_ATOMS: atom_id res chain seq x y z
N MET A 1 14.51 6.21 -3.03
CA MET A 1 14.97 6.70 -4.37
C MET A 1 14.63 8.17 -4.69
N LEU A 2 13.39 8.66 -4.52
CA LEU A 2 13.01 10.06 -4.84
C LEU A 2 13.92 11.13 -4.22
N LEU A 3 14.42 10.89 -3.00
CA LEU A 3 15.35 11.79 -2.30
C LEU A 3 16.64 12.05 -3.10
N LEU A 4 17.14 11.02 -3.81
CA LEU A 4 18.32 11.11 -4.67
C LEU A 4 18.04 11.98 -5.91
N PHE A 5 16.82 11.87 -6.46
CA PHE A 5 16.37 12.67 -7.60
C PHE A 5 16.24 14.15 -7.26
N ALA A 6 15.70 14.47 -6.08
CA ALA A 6 15.63 15.85 -5.58
C ALA A 6 17.02 16.48 -5.39
N LEU A 7 17.96 15.73 -4.78
CA LEU A 7 19.35 16.17 -4.62
C LEU A 7 20.09 16.34 -5.96
N LEU A 8 19.87 15.44 -6.92
CA LEU A 8 20.44 15.55 -8.27
C LEU A 8 19.89 16.75 -9.04
N LEU A 9 18.57 17.02 -8.96
CA LEU A 9 17.96 18.21 -9.56
C LEU A 9 18.51 19.51 -8.96
N TYR A 10 18.69 19.57 -7.64
CA TYR A 10 19.28 20.73 -6.96
C TYR A 10 20.74 20.97 -7.38
N ALA A 11 21.56 19.90 -7.45
CA ALA A 11 22.94 19.98 -7.91
C ALA A 11 23.05 20.39 -9.39
N PHE A 12 22.16 19.89 -10.25
CA PHE A 12 22.12 20.25 -11.67
C PHE A 12 21.72 21.71 -11.88
N TRP A 13 20.76 22.21 -11.08
CA TRP A 13 20.35 23.63 -11.12
C TRP A 13 21.51 24.57 -10.74
N LEU A 14 22.27 24.24 -9.70
CA LEU A 14 23.49 24.98 -9.33
C LEU A 14 24.54 24.97 -10.46
N TYR A 15 24.84 23.80 -11.03
CA TYR A 15 25.82 23.68 -12.12
C TYR A 15 25.42 24.50 -13.36
N THR A 16 24.14 24.53 -13.72
CA THR A 16 23.65 25.26 -14.91
C THR A 16 23.69 26.79 -14.80
N GLN A 17 23.91 27.39 -13.63
CA GLN A 17 24.11 28.84 -13.52
C GLN A 17 25.55 29.29 -13.82
N GLU A 18 26.56 28.44 -13.63
CA GLU A 18 27.97 28.83 -13.86
C GLU A 18 28.44 28.66 -15.32
N THR A 19 27.81 27.78 -16.11
CA THR A 19 28.22 27.50 -17.50
C THR A 19 27.32 28.15 -18.55
N GLY A 20 27.34 29.47 -18.62
CA GLY A 20 26.84 30.18 -19.80
C GLY A 20 27.76 30.05 -21.03
N VAL A 21 27.23 30.41 -22.21
CA VAL A 21 27.92 30.66 -23.51
C VAL A 21 28.12 29.48 -24.49
N ARG A 22 27.45 29.58 -25.65
CA ARG A 22 27.59 28.85 -26.95
C ARG A 22 27.12 27.38 -27.02
N ALA A 23 26.73 26.81 -28.18
CA ALA A 23 26.12 27.34 -29.44
C ALA A 23 25.79 26.15 -30.40
N VAL A 24 25.06 26.42 -31.50
CA VAL A 24 24.94 25.63 -32.76
C VAL A 24 23.92 24.45 -32.80
N LEU A 25 23.02 24.54 -33.79
CA LEU A 25 22.22 23.49 -34.47
C LEU A 25 22.79 23.32 -35.91
N PRO A 26 22.45 22.31 -36.76
CA PRO A 26 21.33 21.34 -36.74
C PRO A 26 21.85 19.87 -36.89
N SER A 27 21.34 18.85 -37.63
CA SER A 27 20.23 18.67 -38.61
C SER A 27 19.93 17.18 -38.90
N GLU A 28 18.64 16.87 -39.17
CA GLU A 28 18.09 15.82 -40.07
C GLU A 28 18.35 14.30 -39.84
N GLY A 29 17.38 13.48 -40.26
CA GLY A 29 17.44 12.01 -40.32
C GLY A 29 16.04 11.37 -40.42
N GLN A 30 15.75 10.57 -41.46
CA GLN A 30 14.41 9.99 -41.72
C GLN A 30 14.38 8.45 -41.73
N ALA A 31 13.14 7.93 -41.63
CA ALA A 31 12.58 6.77 -42.35
C ALA A 31 12.52 5.36 -41.69
N ASN A 32 11.26 4.92 -41.53
CA ASN A 32 10.66 3.61 -41.83
C ASN A 32 11.48 2.29 -41.74
N GLN A 33 10.88 1.30 -41.07
CA GLN A 33 10.50 0.04 -41.74
C GLN A 33 9.33 -0.66 -41.03
N SER A 34 8.71 -1.65 -41.69
CA SER A 34 7.44 -2.28 -41.30
C SER A 34 7.42 -3.79 -41.58
N GLN A 35 6.58 -4.54 -40.84
CA GLN A 35 6.27 -5.99 -40.99
C GLN A 35 7.43 -6.93 -40.55
N ALA A 36 7.22 -8.18 -40.09
CA ALA A 36 6.08 -9.09 -40.29
C ALA A 36 5.88 -10.15 -39.16
N MET A 37 4.65 -10.72 -39.11
CA MET A 37 4.23 -12.11 -38.80
C MET A 37 4.66 -12.87 -37.51
N GLU A 38 3.63 -13.16 -36.69
CA GLU A 38 3.15 -14.51 -36.28
C GLU A 38 4.13 -15.67 -35.93
N ALA A 39 4.18 -16.01 -34.63
CA ALA A 39 4.42 -17.34 -34.05
C ALA A 39 4.24 -17.24 -32.50
N SER A 40 3.60 -18.15 -31.74
CA SER A 40 2.85 -19.37 -32.07
C SER A 40 1.71 -19.58 -31.07
N GLU A 41 0.59 -20.18 -31.50
CA GLU A 41 -0.28 -20.96 -30.62
C GLU A 41 0.18 -22.43 -30.64
N ASP A 42 0.66 -22.98 -29.51
CA ASP A 42 0.35 -24.36 -29.10
C ASP A 42 0.83 -24.64 -27.65
N LEU A 43 -0.04 -25.27 -26.83
CA LEU A 43 0.21 -26.11 -25.64
C LEU A 43 -1.00 -26.17 -24.68
N LEU A 44 -2.17 -26.57 -25.19
CA LEU A 44 -3.23 -27.13 -24.34
C LEU A 44 -3.05 -28.64 -24.21
N ALA A 45 -2.27 -29.06 -23.21
CA ALA A 45 -2.03 -30.48 -22.88
C ALA A 45 -2.43 -30.78 -21.44
N THR A 46 -3.58 -31.42 -21.27
CA THR A 46 -4.19 -31.78 -19.98
C THR A 46 -3.37 -32.78 -19.15
N THR A 47 -3.27 -32.54 -17.84
CA THR A 47 -3.10 -33.61 -16.83
C THR A 47 -4.27 -33.58 -15.85
N SER A 48 -4.87 -34.73 -15.59
CA SER A 48 -6.18 -34.83 -14.93
C SER A 48 -6.11 -35.37 -13.50
N VAL A 49 -6.64 -34.58 -12.56
CA VAL A 49 -7.28 -35.01 -11.30
C VAL A 49 -6.43 -35.81 -10.30
N SER A 50 -6.09 -35.16 -9.20
CA SER A 50 -6.25 -35.77 -7.87
C SER A 50 -7.47 -35.15 -7.19
N ALA A 51 -8.54 -35.91 -7.00
CA ALA A 51 -9.70 -35.45 -6.22
C ALA A 51 -9.32 -35.46 -4.73
N ALA A 52 -9.30 -34.29 -4.11
CA ALA A 52 -8.93 -34.11 -2.70
C ALA A 52 -10.10 -33.47 -1.93
N ASP A 53 -10.86 -34.34 -1.27
CA ASP A 53 -11.95 -34.10 -0.31
C ASP A 53 -13.19 -33.29 -0.76
N ASP A 54 -14.37 -33.77 -0.39
CA ASP A 54 -15.63 -32.99 -0.36
C ASP A 54 -15.64 -32.06 0.88
N GLY A 55 -14.57 -31.30 1.07
CA GLY A 55 -14.46 -30.27 2.08
C GLY A 55 -15.28 -29.04 1.66
N GLU A 56 -16.32 -28.71 2.44
CA GLU A 56 -17.15 -27.53 2.20
C GLU A 56 -16.28 -26.28 2.02
N LEU A 57 -16.31 -25.70 0.81
CA LEU A 57 -15.48 -24.55 0.42
C LEU A 57 -15.70 -23.40 1.40
N LEU A 58 -14.77 -23.20 2.33
CA LEU A 58 -14.93 -22.30 3.48
C LEU A 58 -15.45 -20.94 3.02
N SER A 59 -16.63 -20.57 3.53
CA SER A 59 -17.33 -19.39 3.04
C SER A 59 -16.52 -18.12 3.32
N LEU A 60 -16.66 -17.13 2.43
CA LEU A 60 -16.07 -15.80 2.60
C LEU A 60 -16.43 -15.21 3.99
N GLY A 61 -17.68 -15.42 4.44
CA GLY A 61 -18.15 -15.00 5.75
C GLY A 61 -17.43 -15.71 6.91
N PHE A 62 -17.12 -17.01 6.82
CA PHE A 62 -16.34 -17.71 7.85
C PHE A 62 -14.93 -17.13 8.00
N ILE A 63 -14.25 -16.86 6.88
CA ILE A 63 -12.89 -16.31 6.89
C ILE A 63 -12.89 -14.90 7.48
N LEU A 64 -13.82 -14.04 7.02
CA LEU A 64 -13.96 -12.67 7.52
C LEU A 64 -14.37 -12.63 8.99
N GLU A 65 -15.26 -13.51 9.45
CA GLU A 65 -15.67 -13.56 10.85
C GLU A 65 -14.51 -14.02 11.76
N LYS A 66 -13.72 -15.00 11.31
CA LYS A 66 -12.50 -15.42 12.04
C LYS A 66 -11.47 -14.29 12.12
N TYR A 67 -11.27 -13.52 11.04
CA TYR A 67 -10.44 -12.30 11.07
C TYR A 67 -11.00 -11.22 12.00
N ARG A 68 -12.29 -10.91 11.91
CA ARG A 68 -12.98 -9.92 12.75
C ARG A 68 -12.86 -10.28 14.24
N THR A 69 -13.02 -11.56 14.57
CA THR A 69 -12.85 -12.10 15.92
C THR A 69 -11.41 -11.96 16.41
N ALA A 70 -10.42 -12.41 15.63
CA ALA A 70 -9.01 -12.40 16.05
C ALA A 70 -8.40 -10.98 16.13
N SER A 71 -8.84 -10.08 15.25
CA SER A 71 -8.39 -8.68 15.20
C SER A 71 -9.20 -7.75 16.11
N GLY A 72 -10.42 -8.13 16.54
CA GLY A 72 -11.33 -7.27 17.29
C GLY A 72 -11.78 -6.00 16.55
N LEU A 73 -11.63 -5.94 15.21
CA LEU A 73 -11.85 -4.71 14.43
C LEU A 73 -13.29 -4.53 13.93
N SER A 74 -14.21 -5.47 14.14
CA SER A 74 -15.58 -5.46 13.57
C SER A 74 -16.39 -4.19 13.84
N GLU A 75 -16.22 -3.57 15.01
CA GLU A 75 -16.89 -2.32 15.39
C GLU A 75 -15.98 -1.07 15.27
N VAL A 76 -14.79 -1.20 14.68
CA VAL A 76 -13.82 -0.11 14.59
C VAL A 76 -14.06 0.75 13.35
N GLN A 77 -14.45 2.00 13.60
CA GLN A 77 -14.73 3.03 12.59
C GLN A 77 -13.51 3.91 12.32
N ASP A 78 -12.63 4.09 13.30
CA ASP A 78 -11.34 4.78 13.12
C ASP A 78 -10.21 4.22 14.00
N VAL A 79 -8.98 4.38 13.51
CA VAL A 79 -7.75 3.96 14.16
C VAL A 79 -6.66 5.03 14.03
N ILE A 80 -5.87 5.17 15.10
CA ILE A 80 -4.61 5.93 15.13
C ILE A 80 -3.48 4.92 15.37
N LEU A 81 -2.49 4.88 14.47
CA LEU A 81 -1.20 4.20 14.68
C LEU A 81 -0.14 5.26 15.00
N GLN A 82 0.72 5.01 15.97
CA GLN A 82 1.87 5.88 16.28
C GLN A 82 3.12 5.06 16.61
N GLY A 83 4.28 5.54 16.19
CA GLY A 83 5.60 4.96 16.48
C GLY A 83 6.69 5.51 15.58
N ASN A 84 7.71 4.71 15.28
CA ASN A 84 8.82 5.09 14.40
C ASN A 84 8.69 4.44 13.01
N TYR A 85 9.14 5.18 11.99
CA TYR A 85 9.15 4.82 10.57
C TYR A 85 10.56 5.01 10.02
N ILE A 86 11.04 4.04 9.23
CA ILE A 86 12.39 4.03 8.68
C ILE A 86 12.29 3.85 7.16
N GLU A 87 12.80 4.81 6.37
CA GLU A 87 12.83 4.78 4.89
C GLU A 87 14.16 5.33 4.36
N ASP A 88 14.74 4.71 3.33
CA ASP A 88 16.09 5.01 2.80
C ASP A 88 17.21 5.14 3.90
N GLY A 89 16.99 4.55 5.09
CA GLY A 89 17.92 4.60 6.24
C GLY A 89 17.71 5.76 7.22
N LEU A 90 16.75 6.65 6.97
CA LEU A 90 16.36 7.75 7.86
C LEU A 90 15.26 7.29 8.82
N GLU A 91 15.35 7.63 10.10
CA GLU A 91 14.31 7.36 11.11
C GLU A 91 13.47 8.62 11.37
N SER A 92 12.15 8.47 11.42
CA SER A 92 11.19 9.56 11.61
C SER A 92 10.00 9.12 12.46
N ARG A 93 9.31 10.06 13.09
CA ARG A 93 8.12 9.80 13.90
C ARG A 93 6.89 9.68 12.99
N LEU A 94 6.16 8.57 13.14
CA LEU A 94 4.97 8.23 12.37
C LEU A 94 3.70 8.50 13.16
N LYS A 95 2.71 9.06 12.47
CA LYS A 95 1.31 9.04 12.91
C LYS A 95 0.39 8.76 11.72
N LEU A 96 -0.19 7.56 11.68
CA LEU A 96 -1.17 7.19 10.66
C LEU A 96 -2.58 7.22 11.25
N LEU A 97 -3.46 7.96 10.60
CA LEU A 97 -4.90 7.99 10.82
C LEU A 97 -5.58 7.20 9.71
N ALA A 98 -6.49 6.30 10.06
CA ALA A 98 -7.41 5.69 9.10
C ALA A 98 -8.85 5.71 9.65
N LYS A 99 -9.82 6.01 8.78
CA LYS A 99 -11.26 6.06 9.13
C LYS A 99 -12.13 5.50 8.01
N LEU A 100 -13.18 4.77 8.38
CA LEU A 100 -14.17 4.26 7.44
C LEU A 100 -15.13 5.38 6.95
N PRO A 101 -15.51 5.40 5.66
CA PRO A 101 -14.97 4.60 4.56
C PRO A 101 -13.73 5.28 3.93
N ARG A 102 -12.56 4.60 4.00
CA ARG A 102 -11.34 4.89 3.22
C ARG A 102 -10.84 6.34 3.26
N LEU A 103 -10.81 6.95 4.46
CA LEU A 103 -10.07 8.18 4.71
C LEU A 103 -8.72 7.82 5.36
N VAL A 104 -7.61 8.39 4.88
CA VAL A 104 -6.25 8.08 5.37
C VAL A 104 -5.44 9.36 5.52
N SER A 105 -4.65 9.50 6.59
CA SER A 105 -3.75 10.63 6.80
C SER A 105 -2.49 10.16 7.53
N LYS A 106 -1.36 10.09 6.81
CA LYS A 106 -0.05 9.64 7.29
C LYS A 106 0.86 10.86 7.47
N THR A 107 1.15 11.21 8.73
CA THR A 107 2.23 12.13 9.08
C THR A 107 3.53 11.35 9.26
N VAL A 108 4.59 11.82 8.62
CA VAL A 108 6.00 11.43 8.86
C VAL A 108 6.75 12.72 9.21
N GLU A 109 7.33 12.80 10.40
CA GLU A 109 8.03 14.01 10.88
C GLU A 109 9.33 13.71 11.62
N ASP A 110 10.38 14.49 11.34
CA ASP A 110 11.61 14.54 12.12
C ASP A 110 11.68 15.85 12.93
N ASP A 111 12.87 16.45 13.09
CA ASP A 111 13.08 17.74 13.78
C ASP A 111 13.16 18.94 12.81
N ALA A 112 13.20 18.71 11.50
CA ALA A 112 13.38 19.72 10.45
C ALA A 112 12.20 19.79 9.47
N ILE A 113 11.62 18.64 9.11
CA ILE A 113 10.57 18.50 8.10
C ILE A 113 9.43 17.62 8.63
N LYS A 114 8.20 18.02 8.30
CA LYS A 114 6.98 17.26 8.55
C LYS A 114 6.18 17.11 7.25
N MET A 115 6.04 15.88 6.79
CA MET A 115 5.25 15.51 5.62
C MET A 115 3.91 14.91 6.06
N VAL A 116 2.81 15.39 5.47
CA VAL A 116 1.46 14.86 5.70
C VAL A 116 0.88 14.42 4.37
N TYR A 117 0.79 13.11 4.19
CA TYR A 117 0.14 12.47 3.04
C TYR A 117 -1.32 12.17 3.42
N SER A 118 -2.30 12.77 2.74
CA SER A 118 -3.72 12.59 3.07
C SER A 118 -4.55 12.12 1.87
N TYR A 119 -5.66 11.43 2.16
CA TYR A 119 -6.62 10.94 1.19
C TYR A 119 -8.05 11.07 1.73
N ASP A 120 -8.86 11.88 1.06
CA ASP A 120 -10.23 12.24 1.47
C ASP A 120 -11.33 11.30 0.93
N GLY A 121 -10.93 10.15 0.36
CA GLY A 121 -11.81 9.24 -0.36
C GLY A 121 -11.97 9.57 -1.86
N LYS A 122 -11.28 10.61 -2.37
CA LYS A 122 -11.26 11.00 -3.79
C LYS A 122 -9.88 11.42 -4.30
N THR A 123 -9.15 12.22 -3.54
CA THR A 123 -7.90 12.86 -3.95
C THR A 123 -6.82 12.65 -2.91
N ALA A 124 -5.66 12.16 -3.35
CA ALA A 124 -4.47 12.10 -2.52
C ALA A 124 -3.72 13.44 -2.55
N ARG A 125 -3.16 13.86 -1.42
CA ARG A 125 -2.45 15.14 -1.27
C ARG A 125 -1.17 14.94 -0.45
N LEU A 126 -0.18 15.77 -0.73
CA LEU A 126 0.99 15.95 0.12
C LEU A 126 1.02 17.39 0.62
N LYS A 127 1.18 17.55 1.93
CA LYS A 127 1.56 18.82 2.56
C LYS A 127 2.95 18.65 3.18
N ILE A 128 3.82 19.63 2.98
CA ILE A 128 5.13 19.72 3.63
C ILE A 128 5.12 20.96 4.52
N GLU A 129 5.57 20.79 5.77
CA GLU A 129 5.78 21.84 6.76
C GLU A 129 7.25 21.80 7.19
N ASP A 130 7.94 22.95 7.22
CA ASP A 130 9.31 23.08 7.75
C ASP A 130 9.33 23.80 9.12
N GLY A 131 10.52 23.91 9.72
CA GLY A 131 10.74 24.61 10.99
C GLY A 131 10.48 26.12 10.98
N GLU A 132 10.37 26.77 9.81
CA GLU A 132 9.99 28.18 9.68
C GLU A 132 8.47 28.36 9.48
N GLY A 133 7.75 27.26 9.23
CA GLY A 133 6.32 27.26 8.93
C GLY A 133 6.00 27.48 7.46
N THR A 134 6.98 27.30 6.56
CA THR A 134 6.72 27.23 5.11
C THR A 134 5.78 26.06 4.83
N ILE A 135 4.74 26.31 4.05
CA ILE A 135 3.76 25.29 3.66
C ILE A 135 3.80 25.12 2.14
N GLU A 136 4.29 23.97 1.70
CA GLU A 136 3.96 23.46 0.36
C GLU A 136 2.75 22.54 0.48
N GLN A 137 1.79 22.63 -0.44
CA GLN A 137 0.66 21.70 -0.52
C GLN A 137 0.28 21.43 -1.96
N GLN A 138 0.34 20.16 -2.36
CA GLN A 138 0.07 19.69 -3.72
C GLN A 138 -0.81 18.43 -3.75
N VAL A 139 -1.33 18.10 -4.92
CA VAL A 139 -1.92 16.79 -5.19
C VAL A 139 -0.77 15.78 -5.24
N LEU A 140 -0.92 14.64 -4.57
CA LEU A 140 0.06 13.57 -4.63
C LEU A 140 -0.12 12.85 -5.99
N THR A 141 0.65 13.26 -7.00
CA THR A 141 0.62 12.69 -8.35
C THR A 141 1.45 11.41 -8.46
N GLU A 142 2.46 11.24 -7.61
CA GLU A 142 3.34 10.07 -7.62
C GLU A 142 2.53 8.80 -7.34
N LEU A 143 2.62 7.81 -8.22
CA LEU A 143 1.74 6.65 -8.23
C LEU A 143 2.13 5.64 -7.16
N VAL A 144 3.43 5.41 -6.98
CA VAL A 144 3.95 4.49 -5.95
C VAL A 144 3.56 4.99 -4.56
N ASP A 145 3.68 6.29 -4.31
CA ASP A 145 3.36 6.91 -3.01
C ASP A 145 1.85 6.91 -2.73
N GLN A 146 1.01 7.12 -3.76
CA GLN A 146 -0.45 6.94 -3.64
C GLN A 146 -0.81 5.50 -3.24
N LYS A 147 -0.23 4.49 -3.92
CA LYS A 147 -0.51 3.09 -3.61
C LYS A 147 0.03 2.71 -2.22
N ALA A 148 1.18 3.23 -1.80
CA ALA A 148 1.72 3.04 -0.45
C ALA A 148 0.76 3.59 0.62
N LEU A 149 0.31 4.84 0.47
CA LEU A 149 -0.67 5.46 1.37
C LEU A 149 -1.97 4.64 1.49
N PHE A 150 -2.46 4.09 0.37
CA PHE A 150 -3.65 3.24 0.38
C PHE A 150 -3.40 1.89 1.07
N LEU A 151 -2.23 1.27 0.88
CA LEU A 151 -1.86 -0.03 1.43
C LEU A 151 -1.63 0.02 2.96
N GLU A 152 -0.94 1.05 3.42
CA GLU A 152 -0.76 1.36 4.85
C GLU A 152 -2.11 1.73 5.50
N GLY A 153 -2.91 2.56 4.83
CA GLY A 153 -4.24 2.99 5.28
C GLY A 153 -5.31 1.91 5.29
N ALA A 154 -5.09 0.76 4.65
CA ALA A 154 -6.04 -0.36 4.54
C ALA A 154 -6.29 -1.13 5.87
N VAL A 155 -5.90 -0.59 7.03
CA VAL A 155 -6.02 -1.22 8.36
C VAL A 155 -7.45 -1.69 8.67
N LEU A 156 -8.46 -0.94 8.23
CA LEU A 156 -9.88 -1.25 8.46
C LEU A 156 -10.57 -1.85 7.22
N ALA A 157 -9.81 -2.28 6.20
CA ALA A 157 -10.39 -2.73 4.93
C ALA A 157 -11.34 -3.93 5.09
N LEU A 158 -10.95 -4.95 5.87
CA LEU A 158 -11.76 -6.15 6.14
C LEU A 158 -12.63 -6.03 7.42
N ALA A 159 -12.53 -4.90 8.13
CA ALA A 159 -13.20 -4.69 9.40
C ALA A 159 -14.73 -4.58 9.25
N SER A 160 -15.19 -3.84 8.24
CA SER A 160 -16.60 -3.45 8.10
C SER A 160 -17.54 -4.65 7.94
N ASN A 161 -18.59 -4.67 8.75
CA ASN A 161 -19.75 -5.58 8.69
C ASN A 161 -21.03 -4.88 8.15
N GLN A 162 -20.92 -3.63 7.69
CA GLN A 162 -22.07 -2.76 7.39
C GLN A 162 -22.75 -3.05 6.04
N LEU A 163 -22.12 -3.83 5.18
CA LEU A 163 -22.64 -4.29 3.90
C LEU A 163 -22.49 -5.81 3.81
N PRO A 164 -23.35 -6.52 3.07
CA PRO A 164 -23.14 -7.94 2.76
C PRO A 164 -21.74 -8.15 2.15
N ASP A 165 -20.95 -9.02 2.76
CA ASP A 165 -19.52 -9.21 2.44
C ASP A 165 -19.25 -9.44 0.95
N VAL A 166 -20.12 -10.20 0.28
CA VAL A 166 -20.10 -10.51 -1.16
C VAL A 166 -20.24 -9.29 -2.10
N LEU A 167 -20.54 -8.09 -1.58
CA LEU A 167 -20.59 -6.84 -2.35
C LEU A 167 -19.31 -6.00 -2.24
N VAL A 168 -18.43 -6.33 -1.28
CA VAL A 168 -17.24 -5.54 -0.92
C VAL A 168 -15.94 -6.35 -1.13
N TYR A 169 -16.03 -7.66 -0.90
CA TYR A 169 -14.90 -8.59 -0.91
C TYR A 169 -15.15 -9.75 -1.86
N THR A 170 -14.08 -10.24 -2.50
CA THR A 170 -14.06 -11.50 -3.25
C THR A 170 -13.16 -12.49 -2.51
N ARG A 171 -13.56 -13.77 -2.43
CA ARG A 171 -12.61 -14.84 -2.09
C ARG A 171 -11.89 -15.25 -3.37
N GLU A 172 -10.57 -15.21 -3.34
CA GLU A 172 -9.70 -15.70 -4.41
C GLU A 172 -9.13 -17.10 -4.05
N GLU A 173 -8.33 -17.69 -4.94
CA GLU A 173 -7.57 -18.91 -4.64
C GLU A 173 -6.54 -18.68 -3.52
N ASP A 174 -6.38 -19.66 -2.62
CA ASP A 174 -5.49 -19.58 -1.46
C ASP A 174 -4.02 -19.53 -1.90
N GLN A 175 -3.31 -18.45 -1.56
CA GLN A 175 -1.94 -18.21 -2.03
C GLN A 175 -0.90 -18.77 -1.07
N THR A 176 0.23 -19.23 -1.63
CA THR A 176 1.42 -19.60 -0.85
C THR A 176 2.40 -18.43 -0.81
N PHE A 177 2.78 -17.99 0.38
CA PHE A 177 3.72 -16.90 0.60
C PHE A 177 4.79 -17.30 1.63
N GLU A 178 6.07 -17.04 1.34
CA GLU A 178 7.23 -17.45 2.18
C GLU A 178 7.20 -18.93 2.65
N GLY A 179 6.53 -19.81 1.88
CA GLY A 179 6.41 -21.26 2.14
C GLY A 179 5.14 -21.70 2.89
N GLN A 180 4.28 -20.76 3.31
CA GLN A 180 3.03 -21.03 4.04
C GLN A 180 1.81 -20.69 3.16
N THR A 181 0.75 -21.50 3.23
CA THR A 181 -0.54 -21.23 2.56
C THR A 181 -1.40 -20.29 3.39
N TYR A 182 -2.05 -19.33 2.73
CA TYR A 182 -2.91 -18.30 3.31
C TYR A 182 -4.26 -18.25 2.58
N TRP A 183 -5.33 -17.92 3.31
CA TRP A 183 -6.61 -17.57 2.67
C TRP A 183 -6.49 -16.22 1.99
N THR A 184 -6.97 -16.14 0.74
CA THR A 184 -6.87 -14.92 -0.07
C THR A 184 -8.21 -14.20 -0.16
N ILE A 185 -8.25 -12.94 0.25
CA ILE A 185 -9.41 -12.04 0.08
C ILE A 185 -8.99 -10.81 -0.72
N GLN A 186 -9.70 -10.49 -1.80
CA GLN A 186 -9.59 -9.21 -2.49
C GLN A 186 -10.61 -8.23 -1.91
N SER A 187 -10.20 -7.01 -1.56
CA SER A 187 -11.10 -5.89 -1.23
C SER A 187 -10.99 -4.76 -2.26
N ARG A 188 -12.12 -4.15 -2.63
CA ARG A 188 -12.16 -3.12 -3.69
C ARG A 188 -11.98 -1.70 -3.16
N LEU A 189 -10.88 -1.04 -3.55
CA LEU A 189 -10.61 0.36 -3.23
C LEU A 189 -11.27 1.32 -4.23
N SER A 190 -11.17 1.05 -5.54
CA SER A 190 -11.74 1.88 -6.61
C SER A 190 -12.29 1.01 -7.74
N ALA A 191 -12.63 1.59 -8.90
CA ALA A 191 -12.95 0.80 -10.09
C ALA A 191 -11.72 0.11 -10.71
N GLN A 192 -10.51 0.57 -10.34
CA GLN A 192 -9.22 0.14 -10.87
C GLN A 192 -8.30 -0.45 -9.78
N ASP A 193 -8.53 -0.09 -8.52
CA ASP A 193 -7.70 -0.46 -7.37
C ASP A 193 -8.37 -1.51 -6.49
N SER A 194 -7.57 -2.48 -6.04
CA SER A 194 -7.93 -3.45 -5.03
C SER A 194 -6.74 -3.78 -4.14
N VAL A 195 -6.99 -4.16 -2.90
CA VAL A 195 -5.99 -4.75 -2.01
C VAL A 195 -6.24 -6.25 -1.96
N ILE A 196 -5.20 -7.06 -2.15
CA ILE A 196 -5.24 -8.49 -1.83
C ILE A 196 -4.72 -8.67 -0.41
N HIS A 197 -5.48 -9.39 0.42
CA HIS A 197 -5.20 -9.67 1.82
C HIS A 197 -4.93 -11.17 1.99
N LEU A 198 -3.78 -11.52 2.56
CA LEU A 198 -3.44 -12.90 2.93
C LEU A 198 -3.67 -13.11 4.42
N LEU A 199 -4.57 -14.04 4.74
CA LEU A 199 -5.00 -14.36 6.11
C LEU A 199 -4.45 -15.74 6.52
N ASP A 200 -3.81 -15.76 7.68
CA ASP A 200 -3.25 -16.92 8.36
C ASP A 200 -4.35 -17.95 8.63
N THR A 201 -4.26 -19.14 8.04
CA THR A 201 -5.35 -20.13 8.08
C THR A 201 -5.59 -20.68 9.49
N GLU A 202 -4.54 -20.77 10.32
CA GLU A 202 -4.63 -21.20 11.71
C GLU A 202 -5.25 -20.10 12.60
N THR A 203 -4.72 -18.88 12.59
CA THR A 203 -5.10 -17.81 13.53
C THR A 203 -6.17 -16.86 13.02
N GLY A 204 -6.44 -16.82 11.71
CA GLY A 204 -7.33 -15.85 11.05
C GLY A 204 -6.75 -14.44 10.89
N LEU A 205 -5.54 -14.19 11.40
CA LEU A 205 -4.90 -12.88 11.33
C LEU A 205 -4.34 -12.63 9.93
N GLU A 206 -4.54 -11.42 9.41
CA GLU A 206 -3.85 -10.93 8.22
C GLU A 206 -2.31 -11.01 8.41
N ARG A 207 -1.56 -11.35 7.36
CA ARG A 207 -0.09 -11.37 7.37
C ARG A 207 0.53 -10.46 6.33
N VAL A 208 -0.06 -10.39 5.13
CA VAL A 208 0.45 -9.60 4.03
C VAL A 208 -0.70 -8.94 3.29
N ARG A 209 -0.51 -7.69 2.88
CA ARG A 209 -1.34 -7.01 1.89
C ARG A 209 -0.55 -6.77 0.61
N PHE A 210 -1.24 -6.77 -0.54
CA PHE A 210 -0.67 -6.38 -1.84
C PHE A 210 -1.54 -5.36 -2.56
N ILE A 211 -0.91 -4.43 -3.27
CA ILE A 211 -1.52 -3.71 -4.41
C ILE A 211 -0.64 -3.96 -5.64
N TYR A 212 -1.27 -4.37 -6.74
CA TYR A 212 -0.67 -4.42 -8.07
C TYR A 212 -1.12 -3.21 -8.87
N PHE A 213 -0.21 -2.64 -9.66
CA PHE A 213 -0.46 -1.48 -10.51
C PHE A 213 0.52 -1.45 -11.68
N GLU A 214 0.18 -0.78 -12.77
CA GLU A 214 1.14 -0.45 -13.83
C GLU A 214 1.81 0.89 -13.53
N HIS A 215 3.11 0.97 -13.75
CA HIS A 215 3.92 2.20 -13.68
C HIS A 215 5.02 2.09 -14.73
N ASP A 216 5.22 3.13 -15.52
CA ASP A 216 6.17 3.21 -16.63
C ASP A 216 6.12 2.04 -17.65
N GLY A 217 4.95 1.40 -17.77
CA GLY A 217 4.70 0.27 -18.66
C GLY A 217 4.97 -1.11 -18.05
N GLU A 218 5.42 -1.17 -16.79
CA GLU A 218 5.68 -2.41 -16.07
C GLU A 218 4.67 -2.66 -14.94
N ARG A 219 4.34 -3.93 -14.68
CA ARG A 219 3.48 -4.33 -13.55
C ARG A 219 4.31 -4.34 -12.26
N GLN A 220 4.06 -3.35 -11.42
CA GLN A 220 4.62 -3.22 -10.08
C GLN A 220 3.78 -3.98 -9.03
N GLN A 221 4.42 -4.32 -7.91
CA GLN A 221 3.78 -4.84 -6.71
C GLN A 221 4.30 -4.09 -5.48
N LEU A 222 3.41 -3.40 -4.76
CA LEU A 222 3.69 -3.05 -3.36
C LEU A 222 3.14 -4.14 -2.45
N SER A 223 3.95 -4.59 -1.49
CA SER A 223 3.54 -5.50 -0.43
C SER A 223 3.80 -4.91 0.96
N LEU A 224 2.87 -5.12 1.87
CA LEU A 224 2.98 -4.69 3.27
C LEU A 224 2.85 -5.92 4.16
N GLN A 225 3.96 -6.33 4.76
CA GLN A 225 4.04 -7.48 5.67
C GLN A 225 3.80 -7.03 7.10
N LEU A 226 2.92 -7.71 7.83
CA LEU A 226 2.52 -7.39 9.20
C LEU A 226 3.25 -8.27 10.22
N SER A 227 3.80 -7.66 11.26
CA SER A 227 4.67 -8.31 12.25
C SER A 227 4.39 -7.83 13.69
N ASP A 228 5.11 -8.41 14.66
CA ASP A 228 4.98 -8.10 16.10
C ASP A 228 3.52 -8.07 16.60
N TYR A 229 2.85 -9.23 16.52
CA TYR A 229 1.44 -9.35 16.89
C TYR A 229 1.24 -9.40 18.40
N ARG A 230 0.89 -8.27 19.01
CA ARG A 230 0.67 -8.11 20.46
C ARG A 230 -0.82 -8.16 20.81
N GLN A 231 -1.13 -8.57 22.04
CA GLN A 231 -2.50 -8.61 22.57
C GLN A 231 -2.91 -7.23 23.09
N GLN A 232 -4.10 -6.74 22.72
CA GLN A 232 -4.66 -5.46 23.15
C GLN A 232 -6.15 -5.64 23.50
N GLY A 233 -6.45 -5.89 24.78
CA GLY A 233 -7.77 -6.37 25.18
C GLY A 233 -8.00 -7.78 24.65
N GLU A 234 -9.14 -8.01 23.99
CA GLU A 234 -9.45 -9.29 23.34
C GLU A 234 -8.83 -9.40 21.93
N ALA A 235 -8.48 -8.27 21.30
CA ALA A 235 -7.85 -8.19 19.99
C ALA A 235 -6.36 -8.58 19.99
N LYS A 236 -5.89 -9.13 18.86
CA LYS A 236 -4.46 -9.31 18.58
C LYS A 236 -4.05 -8.53 17.32
N LEU A 237 -3.19 -7.51 17.49
CA LEU A 237 -2.90 -6.49 16.49
C LEU A 237 -1.41 -6.42 16.13
N PRO A 238 -1.04 -6.06 14.88
CA PRO A 238 0.35 -5.92 14.47
C PRO A 238 0.95 -4.60 14.95
N PHE A 239 2.01 -4.68 15.75
CA PHE A 239 2.81 -3.52 16.17
C PHE A 239 4.06 -3.31 15.30
N GLY A 240 4.26 -4.10 14.24
CA GLY A 240 5.27 -3.85 13.22
C GLY A 240 4.70 -4.04 11.81
N TYR A 241 5.28 -3.34 10.84
CA TYR A 241 5.10 -3.70 9.43
C TYR A 241 6.29 -3.31 8.55
N THR A 242 6.41 -3.96 7.40
CA THR A 242 7.45 -3.72 6.41
C THR A 242 6.80 -3.51 5.04
N LEU A 243 7.03 -2.36 4.43
CA LEU A 243 6.62 -2.03 3.07
C LEU A 243 7.74 -2.38 2.08
N LYS A 244 7.40 -3.12 1.03
CA LYS A 244 8.32 -3.54 -0.02
C LYS A 244 7.77 -3.20 -1.41
N LEU A 245 8.64 -2.79 -2.33
CA LEU A 245 8.33 -2.63 -3.76
C LEU A 245 9.03 -3.75 -4.52
N ASN A 246 8.25 -4.57 -5.25
CA ASN A 246 8.71 -5.76 -5.97
C ASN A 246 9.53 -6.77 -5.12
N GLY A 247 9.41 -6.69 -3.79
CA GLY A 247 10.15 -7.50 -2.82
C GLY A 247 11.35 -6.76 -2.17
N GLU A 248 11.83 -5.67 -2.77
CA GLU A 248 12.87 -4.82 -2.18
C GLU A 248 12.31 -3.98 -1.03
N LEU A 249 13.09 -3.80 0.04
CA LEU A 249 12.70 -3.01 1.21
C LEU A 249 12.53 -1.54 0.82
N ARG A 250 11.34 -0.98 1.04
CA ARG A 250 11.12 0.48 0.97
C ARG A 250 11.13 1.10 2.37
N SER A 251 10.33 0.57 3.29
CA SER A 251 10.29 1.09 4.66
C SER A 251 9.91 0.06 5.71
N GLU A 252 10.32 0.32 6.95
CA GLU A 252 9.97 -0.47 8.13
C GLU A 252 9.30 0.44 9.18
N THR A 253 8.25 -0.05 9.82
CA THR A 253 7.53 0.66 10.89
C THR A 253 7.50 -0.19 12.15
N LYS A 254 7.76 0.46 13.29
CA LYS A 254 7.55 -0.10 14.64
C LYS A 254 6.60 0.81 15.40
N LEU A 255 5.50 0.27 15.88
CA LEU A 255 4.44 1.00 16.58
C LEU A 255 4.64 0.93 18.10
N ASP A 256 4.42 2.07 18.74
CA ASP A 256 4.34 2.22 20.20
C ASP A 256 2.89 2.17 20.68
N SER A 257 1.94 2.68 19.87
CA SER A 257 0.51 2.64 20.22
C SER A 257 -0.41 2.45 19.02
N ILE A 258 -1.49 1.71 19.28
CA ILE A 258 -2.65 1.59 18.40
C ILE A 258 -3.87 2.04 19.20
N GLN A 259 -4.59 3.04 18.72
CA GLN A 259 -5.78 3.59 19.40
C GLN A 259 -7.01 3.42 18.51
N LEU A 260 -8.03 2.73 18.99
CA LEU A 260 -9.26 2.42 18.26
C LEU A 260 -10.38 3.38 18.68
N ASN A 261 -11.31 3.68 17.76
CA ASN A 261 -12.53 4.46 17.99
C ASN A 261 -12.31 5.74 18.82
N ARG A 262 -11.36 6.56 18.37
CA ARG A 262 -10.99 7.84 18.99
C ARG A 262 -11.84 9.01 18.50
N GLY A 263 -12.75 8.76 17.56
CA GLY A 263 -13.71 9.74 17.05
C GLY A 263 -13.07 10.68 16.03
N LEU A 264 -12.21 10.14 15.15
CA LEU A 264 -11.54 10.94 14.13
C LEU A 264 -12.55 11.68 13.25
N MET A 265 -12.27 12.95 12.99
CA MET A 265 -13.18 13.85 12.27
C MET A 265 -12.77 13.97 10.80
N ARG A 266 -13.75 14.11 9.89
CA ARG A 266 -13.49 14.10 8.44
C ARG A 266 -12.58 15.23 7.93
N TRP A 267 -12.35 16.29 8.71
CA TRP A 267 -11.43 17.39 8.39
C TRP A 267 -9.95 17.07 8.66
N MET A 268 -9.64 15.90 9.23
CA MET A 268 -8.26 15.43 9.48
C MET A 268 -7.63 14.73 8.25
N PHE A 269 -8.30 14.78 7.09
CA PHE A 269 -8.05 13.98 5.89
C PHE A 269 -8.23 14.82 4.62
#